data_AF-A0A961IAV7-F1
#
_entry.id   AF-A0A961IAV7-F1
#
_cell.length_a   1.000
_cell.length_b   1.000
_cell.length_c   1.000
_cell.angle_alpha   90.00
_cell.angle_beta   90.00
_cell.angle_gamma   90.00
#
_symmetry.space_group_name_H-M   'P 1'
#
loop_
_entity.id
_entity.type
_entity.pdbx_description
1 polymer ?
#
loop_
_entity_poly.entity_id
_entity_poly.type
_entity_poly.pdbx_seq_one_letter_code
_entity_poly.pdbx_strand_id
1 'polypeptide(L)' 'YNHLVHLRQLFTSRSNQLELEYPVDFEGEKRRWLLLRAVKIDEQDSIVMAHLDITPRKEAEAAMMRARDAA' A
#
# COMPACT_ATOMS: atom_id res chain seq x y z
N TYR A 1 -11.81 4.88 -4.55
CA TYR A 1 -10.84 3.96 -5.17
C TYR A 1 -10.79 2.69 -4.32
N ASN A 2 -11.22 1.54 -4.84
CA ASN A 2 -11.42 0.33 -4.04
C ASN A 2 -10.17 -0.57 -4.08
N HIS A 3 -9.23 -0.32 -3.17
CA HIS A 3 -7.97 -1.08 -3.05
C HIS A 3 -8.19 -2.58 -2.78
N LEU A 4 -9.40 -2.96 -2.32
CA LEU A 4 -9.81 -4.34 -2.08
C LEU A 4 -9.86 -5.20 -3.35
N VAL A 5 -9.87 -4.61 -4.56
CA VAL A 5 -9.83 -5.37 -5.83
C VAL A 5 -8.57 -6.24 -5.93
N HIS A 6 -7.44 -5.77 -5.38
CA HIS A 6 -6.19 -6.52 -5.40
C HIS A 6 -6.17 -7.68 -4.40
N LEU A 7 -7.04 -7.67 -3.38
CA LEU A 7 -7.15 -8.79 -2.43
C LEU A 7 -7.70 -10.05 -3.08
N ARG A 8 -8.52 -9.91 -4.13
CA ARG A 8 -8.98 -11.06 -4.91
C ARG A 8 -7.81 -11.80 -5.57
N GLN A 9 -6.75 -11.07 -5.96
CA GLN A 9 -5.56 -11.68 -6.55
C GLN A 9 -4.77 -12.53 -5.55
N LEU A 10 -4.80 -12.21 -4.24
CA LEU A 10 -4.23 -13.09 -3.22
C LEU A 10 -4.95 -14.44 -3.17
N PHE A 11 -6.27 -14.44 -3.25
CA PHE A 11 -7.04 -15.69 -3.22
C PHE A 11 -6.83 -16.54 -4.46
N THR A 12 -6.67 -15.94 -5.65
CA THR A 12 -6.51 -16.66 -6.92
C THR A 12 -5.07 -16.95 -7.33
N SER A 13 -4.08 -16.26 -6.76
CA SER A 13 -2.67 -16.46 -7.13
C SER A 13 -2.02 -17.55 -6.29
N ARG A 14 -0.93 -18.12 -6.82
CA ARG A 14 -0.05 -19.06 -6.10
C ARG A 14 0.83 -18.38 -5.05
N SER A 15 0.70 -17.05 -4.89
CA SER A 15 1.44 -16.26 -3.92
C SER A 15 0.68 -16.19 -2.60
N ASN A 16 1.34 -16.50 -1.50
CA ASN A 16 0.76 -16.39 -0.16
C ASN A 16 0.88 -14.97 0.42
N GLN A 17 1.50 -14.03 -0.32
CA GLN A 17 1.74 -12.66 0.13
C GLN A 17 1.51 -11.63 -0.97
N LEU A 18 1.08 -10.43 -0.58
CA LEU A 18 0.89 -9.24 -1.41
C LEU A 18 1.45 -8.03 -0.67
N GLU A 19 2.22 -7.24 -1.39
CA GLU A 19 2.67 -5.93 -0.94
C GLU A 19 2.27 -4.89 -2.00
N LEU A 20 1.61 -3.81 -1.57
CA LEU A 20 1.12 -2.76 -2.47
C LEU A 20 1.21 -1.39 -1.81
N GLU A 21 1.84 -0.44 -2.49
CA GLU A 21 1.80 0.99 -2.14
C GLU A 21 0.66 1.67 -2.90
N TYR A 22 -0.17 2.44 -2.20
CA TYR A 22 -1.26 3.17 -2.83
C TYR A 22 -1.64 4.45 -2.07
N PRO A 23 -2.10 5.49 -2.79
CA PRO A 23 -2.63 6.69 -2.15
C PRO A 23 -4.07 6.45 -1.66
N VAL A 24 -4.40 7.05 -0.52
CA VAL A 24 -5.74 7.11 0.04
C VAL A 24 -6.12 8.55 0.34
N ASP A 25 -7.29 8.94 -0.15
CA ASP A 25 -7.92 10.22 0.16
C ASP A 25 -8.98 9.96 1.24
N PHE A 26 -8.76 10.53 2.44
CA PHE A 26 -9.75 10.53 3.50
C PHE A 26 -10.48 11.88 3.48
N GLU A 27 -11.80 11.86 3.67
CA GLU A 27 -12.61 13.07 3.63
C GLU A 27 -12.15 14.06 4.72
N GLY A 28 -11.85 15.29 4.31
CA GLY A 28 -11.37 16.34 5.21
C GLY A 28 -9.88 16.22 5.62
N GLU A 29 -9.14 15.24 5.11
CA GLU A 29 -7.73 15.06 5.42
C GLU A 29 -6.82 15.17 4.19
N LYS A 30 -5.51 15.35 4.45
CA LYS A 30 -4.50 15.25 3.40
C LYS A 30 -4.41 13.80 2.91
N ARG A 31 -4.17 13.65 1.60
CA ARG A 31 -3.83 12.37 0.98
C ARG A 31 -2.70 11.69 1.75
N ARG A 32 -2.92 10.43 2.11
CA ARG A 32 -1.90 9.57 2.73
C ARG A 32 -1.43 8.52 1.74
N TRP A 33 -0.17 8.10 1.87
CA TRP A 33 0.33 6.92 1.17
C TRP A 33 0.39 5.75 2.14
N LEU A 34 -0.24 4.64 1.77
CA LEU A 34 -0.26 3.42 2.57
C LEU A 34 0.50 2.31 1.86
N LEU A 35 1.19 1.52 2.67
CA LEU A 35 1.71 0.21 2.29
C LEU A 35 0.77 -0.86 2.86
N LEU A 36 0.06 -1.56 1.98
CA LEU A 36 -0.67 -2.77 2.32
C LEU A 36 0.30 -3.95 2.29
N ARG A 37 0.36 -4.69 3.39
CA ARG A 37 0.95 -6.03 3.45
C ARG A 37 -0.13 -7.01 3.82
N ALA A 38 -0.31 -8.02 2.99
CA ALA A 38 -1.36 -9.01 3.17
C ALA A 38 -0.79 -10.41 3.01
N VAL A 39 -1.10 -11.31 3.96
CA VAL A 39 -0.60 -12.69 4.00
C VAL A 39 -1.78 -13.64 4.20
N LYS A 40 -1.84 -14.69 3.38
CA LYS A 40 -2.82 -15.77 3.53
C LYS A 40 -2.48 -16.65 4.73
N ILE A 41 -3.52 -17.05 5.45
CA ILE A 41 -3.47 -18.06 6.51
C ILE A 41 -4.13 -19.32 5.94
N ASP A 42 -3.29 -20.31 5.63
CA ASP A 42 -3.65 -21.47 4.80
C ASP A 42 -4.74 -22.37 5.39
N GLU A 43 -4.94 -22.36 6.72
CA GLU A 43 -5.90 -23.25 7.39
C GLU A 43 -7.35 -22.76 7.39
N GLN A 44 -7.60 -21.47 7.10
CA GLN A 44 -8.92 -20.84 7.31
C GLN A 44 -9.38 -19.94 6.16
N ASP A 45 -8.77 -20.03 4.97
CA ASP A 45 -9.02 -19.10 3.84
C ASP A 45 -9.05 -17.63 4.29
N SER A 46 -8.20 -17.30 5.25
CA SER A 46 -8.19 -16.01 5.93
C SER A 46 -6.97 -15.21 5.51
N ILE A 47 -7.05 -13.88 5.60
CA ILE A 47 -5.92 -12.99 5.30
C ILE A 47 -5.69 -12.07 6.49
N VAL A 48 -4.44 -11.98 6.92
CA VAL A 48 -4.00 -10.90 7.81
C VAL A 48 -3.46 -9.77 6.96
N MET A 49 -3.94 -8.57 7.23
CA MET A 49 -3.54 -7.36 6.53
C MET A 49 -3.04 -6.31 7.52
N ALA A 50 -1.93 -5.68 7.17
CA ALA A 50 -1.42 -4.50 7.85
C ALA A 50 -1.35 -3.33 6.87
N HIS A 51 -1.76 -2.16 7.36
CA HIS A 51 -1.59 -0.89 6.66
C HIS A 51 -0.54 -0.07 7.40
N LEU A 52 0.54 0.27 6.72
CA LEU A 52 1.56 1.16 7.24
C LEU A 52 1.48 2.50 6.52
N ASP A 53 1.43 3.59 7.29
CA ASP A 53 1.55 4.93 6.73
C ASP A 53 3.00 5.17 6.27
N ILE A 54 3.17 5.33 4.96
CA ILE A 54 4.44 5.59 4.29
C ILE A 54 4.49 7.00 3.71
N THR A 55 3.55 7.88 4.08
CA THR A 55 3.52 9.28 3.65
C THR A 55 4.85 9.99 3.91
N PRO A 56 5.49 9.87 5.11
CA PRO A 56 6.77 10.53 5.37
C PRO A 56 7.87 10.10 4.39
N ARG A 57 7.89 8.83 4.01
CA ARG A 57 8.87 8.31 3.03
C ARG A 57 8.63 8.89 1.64
N LYS A 58 7.38 8.93 1.18
CA LYS A 58 7.03 9.49 -0.14
C LYS A 58 7.32 10.98 -0.24
N GLU A 59 7.10 11.73 0.84
CA GLU A 59 7.46 13.15 0.91
C GLU A 59 8.98 13.35 0.81
N ALA A 60 9.77 12.50 1.47
CA ALA A 60 11.23 12.53 1.38
C ALA A 60 11.72 12.19 -0.04
N GLU A 61 11.19 11.12 -0.67
CA GLU A 61 11.51 10.74 -2.05
C GLU A 61 11.22 11.89 -3.02
N ALA A 62 10.06 12.55 -2.89
CA ALA A 62 9.68 13.68 -3.72
C ALA A 62 10.57 14.91 -3.48
N ALA A 63 10.98 15.17 -2.25
CA ALA A 63 11.91 16.25 -1.93
C ALA A 63 13.29 16.02 -2.56
N MET A 64 13.82 14.78 -2.49
CA MET A 64 15.08 14.40 -3.13
C MET A 64 15.02 14.58 -4.65
N MET A 65 13.92 14.15 -5.29
CA MET A 65 13.74 14.35 -6.73
C MET A 65 13.74 15.84 -7.11
N ARG A 66 12.98 16.68 -6.39
CA ARG A 66 12.95 18.13 -6.65
C ARG A 66 14.32 18.77 -6.49
N ALA A 67 15.09 18.35 -5.48
CA ALA A 67 16.45 18.86 -5.28
C ALA A 67 17.40 18.45 -6.41
N ARG A 68 17.27 17.22 -6.91
CA ARG A 68 18.07 16.73 -8.06
C ARG A 68 17.72 17.47 -9.35
N ASP A 69 16.44 17.70 -9.61
CA ASP A 69 15.98 18.30 -10.86
C ASP A 69 16.22 19.82 -10.91
N ALA A 70 16.58 20.45 -9.78
CA ALA A 70 16.92 21.87 -9.66
C ALA A 70 18.43 22.17 -9.74
N ALA A 71 19.27 21.14 -9.88
CA ALA A 71 20.73 21.22 -9.99
C ALA A 71 21.19 21.00 -11.44
#